data_AF-A0A7Y3K0I9-F1
#
_entry.id   AF-A0A7Y3K0I9-F1
#
_cell.length_a   1.000
_cell.length_b   1.000
_cell.length_c   1.000
_cell.angle_alpha   90.00
_cell.angle_beta   90.00
_cell.angle_gamma   90.00
#
_symmetry.space_group_name_H-M   'P 1'
#
loop_
_entity.id
_entity.type
_entity.pdbx_description
1 polymer ?
#
loop_
_entity_poly.entity_id
_entity_poly.type
_entity_poly.pdbx_seq_one_letter_code
_entity_poly.pdbx_strand_id
1 'polypeptide(L)'
;MNWLCKAMLMIALPMLATARATQSACAAIPETPQALAKMMEEPNRAIALKAVAAIDARASADPFGRDAWAMAWLWPDALMRGKHYNLAAKLTLSAVQRYPWNTGIVQSDLRFRVLALLAVNHPHQALAAAHSLFNVCTTPQVRGTLLLVAQCLNAAHPDHPELVAELVSQEQKAAVLPRGNAIAATCPILLNIPINPGIYQKSLKENSTFGDLNSIVARFNLLLMMGKVAEAQHSLSQLQQFGGARRMGQDAAARWWKAKTGGIAMSNQIIAQQQAAFGPQPRTARHRHK
;
A
#
# COMPACT_ATOMS: atom_id res chain seq x y z
N MET A 1 22.30 -67.49 -18.04
CA MET A 1 22.00 -66.59 -16.90
C MET A 1 23.31 -66.04 -16.36
N ASN A 2 23.37 -64.75 -15.97
CA ASN A 2 24.49 -64.06 -15.27
C ASN A 2 25.47 -63.12 -16.03
N TRP A 3 25.14 -62.53 -17.17
CA TRP A 3 25.99 -61.43 -17.71
C TRP A 3 25.27 -60.10 -18.03
N LEU A 4 23.94 -60.08 -18.12
CA LEU A 4 23.20 -58.86 -18.51
C LEU A 4 22.74 -57.96 -17.33
N CYS A 5 22.70 -58.45 -16.08
CA CYS A 5 22.30 -57.62 -14.93
C CYS A 5 23.44 -56.82 -14.27
N LYS A 6 24.72 -57.08 -14.59
CA LYS A 6 25.85 -56.33 -14.00
C LYS A 6 26.22 -55.05 -14.77
N ALA A 7 25.82 -54.93 -16.03
CA ALA A 7 26.16 -53.77 -16.87
C ALA A 7 25.26 -52.54 -16.63
N MET A 8 24.08 -52.70 -16.02
CA MET A 8 23.18 -51.58 -15.73
C MET A 8 23.46 -50.85 -14.39
N LEU A 9 24.36 -51.37 -13.55
CA LEU A 9 24.65 -50.77 -12.23
C LEU A 9 25.87 -49.82 -12.23
N MET A 10 26.60 -49.68 -13.34
CA MET A 10 27.84 -48.87 -13.40
C MET A 10 27.71 -47.54 -14.16
N ILE A 11 26.54 -47.20 -14.70
CA ILE A 11 26.29 -45.92 -15.39
C ILE A 11 25.50 -44.93 -14.50
N ALA A 12 25.08 -45.33 -13.30
CA ALA A 12 24.31 -44.47 -12.39
C ALA A 12 25.17 -43.70 -11.35
N LEU A 13 26.51 -43.83 -11.36
CA LEU A 13 27.36 -43.26 -10.30
C LEU A 13 28.10 -41.93 -10.57
N PRO A 14 28.15 -41.31 -11.77
CA PRO A 14 28.72 -39.96 -11.89
C PRO A 14 27.71 -38.81 -11.71
N MET A 15 26.39 -39.06 -11.70
CA MET A 15 25.40 -37.97 -11.56
C MET A 15 25.05 -37.57 -10.11
N LEU A 16 25.45 -38.36 -9.11
CA LEU A 16 25.25 -38.02 -7.70
C LEU A 16 26.42 -37.21 -7.09
N ALA A 17 27.56 -37.12 -7.77
CA ALA A 17 28.73 -36.37 -7.28
C ALA A 17 28.75 -34.89 -7.69
N THR A 18 27.99 -34.48 -8.71
CA THR A 18 27.90 -33.09 -9.17
C THR A 18 26.77 -32.28 -8.51
N ALA A 19 25.86 -32.92 -7.77
CA ALA A 19 24.80 -32.22 -7.05
C ALA A 19 25.27 -31.56 -5.73
N ARG A 20 26.47 -31.89 -5.23
CA ARG A 20 26.98 -31.38 -3.95
C ARG A 20 27.86 -30.13 -4.07
N ALA A 21 28.29 -29.75 -5.28
CA ALA A 21 29.17 -28.60 -5.51
C ALA A 21 28.44 -27.28 -5.81
N THR A 22 27.11 -27.29 -6.00
CA THR A 22 26.27 -26.08 -6.03
C THR A 22 25.69 -25.70 -4.67
N GLN A 23 26.18 -26.32 -3.59
CA GLN A 23 26.09 -25.77 -2.24
C GLN A 23 27.19 -24.71 -1.98
N SER A 24 27.82 -24.23 -3.05
CA SER A 24 28.80 -23.16 -3.06
C SER A 24 28.11 -21.81 -2.85
N ALA A 25 28.29 -21.27 -1.64
CA ALA A 25 28.08 -19.87 -1.30
C ALA A 25 26.68 -19.31 -1.55
N CYS A 26 25.66 -19.92 -0.94
CA CYS A 26 24.55 -19.10 -0.45
C CYS A 26 25.13 -18.22 0.67
N ALA A 27 25.76 -17.11 0.27
CA ALA A 27 26.23 -16.10 1.22
C ALA A 27 25.09 -15.83 2.17
N ALA A 28 25.35 -15.96 3.49
CA ALA A 28 24.34 -15.82 4.52
C ALA A 28 23.53 -14.54 4.23
N ILE A 29 22.22 -14.70 4.07
CA ILE A 29 21.32 -13.58 3.85
C ILE A 29 21.57 -12.58 4.99
N PRO A 30 21.85 -11.30 4.71
CA PRO A 30 22.11 -10.35 5.78
C PRO A 30 20.95 -10.35 6.79
N GLU A 31 21.30 -10.50 8.06
CA GLU A 31 20.30 -10.77 9.09
C GLU A 31 19.49 -9.52 9.48
N THR A 32 20.01 -8.32 9.18
CA THR A 32 19.42 -7.05 9.63
C THR A 32 18.71 -6.28 8.52
N PRO A 33 17.59 -5.60 8.82
CA PRO A 33 16.91 -4.71 7.87
C PRO A 33 17.83 -3.63 7.27
N GLN A 34 18.80 -3.13 8.04
CA GLN A 34 19.73 -2.08 7.62
C GLN A 34 20.74 -2.60 6.59
N ALA A 35 21.24 -3.83 6.75
CA ALA A 35 22.16 -4.42 5.78
C ALA A 35 21.46 -4.64 4.42
N LEU A 36 20.21 -5.11 4.43
CA LEU A 36 19.39 -5.21 3.22
C LEU A 36 19.13 -3.83 2.60
N ALA A 37 18.84 -2.81 3.40
CA ALA A 37 18.66 -1.44 2.92
C ALA A 37 19.91 -0.92 2.18
N LYS A 38 21.10 -1.08 2.78
CA LYS A 38 22.36 -0.68 2.16
C LYS A 38 22.59 -1.39 0.81
N MET A 39 22.30 -2.68 0.72
CA MET A 39 22.37 -3.43 -0.54
C MET A 39 21.43 -2.88 -1.63
N MET A 40 20.28 -2.32 -1.25
CA MET A 40 19.31 -1.74 -2.17
C MET A 40 19.68 -0.33 -2.63
N GLU A 41 20.56 0.37 -1.92
CA GLU A 41 21.07 1.68 -2.36
C GLU A 41 22.15 1.55 -3.44
N GLU A 42 22.81 0.39 -3.51
CA GLU A 42 23.84 0.12 -4.51
C GLU A 42 23.29 0.28 -5.93
N PRO A 43 24.00 0.95 -6.87
CA PRO A 43 23.55 1.09 -8.25
C PRO A 43 23.38 -0.25 -8.98
N ASN A 44 24.01 -1.32 -8.47
CA ASN A 44 23.94 -2.65 -9.07
C ASN A 44 22.58 -3.31 -8.84
N ARG A 45 21.76 -3.36 -9.89
CA ARG A 45 20.43 -3.97 -9.90
C ARG A 45 20.42 -5.43 -9.43
N ALA A 46 21.46 -6.22 -9.70
CA ALA A 46 21.51 -7.62 -9.27
C ALA A 46 21.63 -7.75 -7.74
N ILE A 47 22.32 -6.81 -7.08
CA ILE A 47 22.43 -6.76 -5.63
C ILE A 47 21.08 -6.37 -5.01
N ALA A 48 20.41 -5.35 -5.55
CA ALA A 48 19.08 -4.94 -5.10
C ALA A 48 18.04 -6.06 -5.27
N LEU A 49 18.08 -6.82 -6.37
CA LEU A 49 17.22 -7.99 -6.59
C LEU A 49 17.42 -9.08 -5.52
N LYS A 50 18.68 -9.37 -5.16
CA LYS A 50 18.99 -10.32 -4.08
C LYS A 50 18.42 -9.86 -2.74
N ALA A 51 18.54 -8.56 -2.43
CA ALA A 51 17.98 -7.99 -1.21
C ALA A 51 16.45 -8.06 -1.18
N VAL A 52 15.76 -7.75 -2.28
CA VAL A 52 14.30 -7.88 -2.38
C VAL A 52 13.85 -9.33 -2.21
N ALA A 53 14.54 -10.30 -2.82
CA ALA A 53 14.22 -11.72 -2.64
C ALA A 53 14.39 -12.17 -1.17
N ALA A 54 15.42 -11.66 -0.48
CA ALA A 54 15.61 -11.90 0.95
C ALA A 54 14.47 -11.32 1.79
N ILE A 55 13.99 -10.11 1.45
CA ILE A 55 12.83 -9.49 2.10
C ILE A 55 11.58 -10.34 1.92
N ASP A 56 11.31 -10.82 0.70
CA ASP A 56 10.16 -11.69 0.41
C ASP A 56 10.21 -12.99 1.22
N ALA A 57 11.38 -13.60 1.36
CA ALA A 57 11.59 -14.79 2.18
C ALA A 57 11.32 -14.49 3.67
N ARG A 58 11.87 -13.40 4.21
CA ARG A 58 11.66 -12.97 5.60
C ARG A 58 10.19 -12.70 5.91
N ALA A 59 9.53 -11.93 5.05
CA ALA A 59 8.14 -11.55 5.24
C ALA A 59 7.17 -12.72 5.07
N SER A 60 7.57 -13.78 4.35
CA SER A 60 6.82 -15.05 4.30
C SER A 60 7.03 -15.89 5.57
N ALA A 61 8.19 -15.81 6.21
CA ALA A 61 8.48 -16.49 7.48
C ALA A 61 7.89 -15.77 8.71
N ASP A 62 7.55 -14.49 8.60
CA ASP A 62 6.99 -13.69 9.69
C ASP A 62 5.70 -12.95 9.26
N PRO A 63 4.55 -13.62 9.34
CA PRO A 63 3.27 -13.03 8.97
C PRO A 63 2.82 -11.92 9.95
N PHE A 64 3.40 -11.86 11.16
CA PHE A 64 3.04 -10.88 12.19
C PHE A 64 3.79 -9.55 12.05
N GLY A 65 4.80 -9.50 11.18
CA GLY A 65 5.38 -8.25 10.69
C GLY A 65 6.35 -7.59 11.66
N ARG A 66 7.34 -8.33 12.21
CA ARG A 66 8.47 -7.68 12.91
C ARG A 66 9.18 -6.67 12.02
N ASP A 67 9.26 -6.96 10.72
CA ASP A 67 9.85 -6.09 9.71
C ASP A 67 8.83 -5.12 9.05
N ALA A 68 7.59 -5.04 9.55
CA ALA A 68 6.54 -4.23 8.93
C ALA A 68 6.90 -2.73 8.88
N TRP A 69 7.64 -2.23 9.88
CA TRP A 69 8.20 -0.88 9.84
C TRP A 69 9.23 -0.70 8.72
N ALA A 70 10.14 -1.68 8.55
CA ALA A 70 11.18 -1.62 7.52
C ALA A 70 10.57 -1.70 6.11
N MET A 71 9.53 -2.53 5.95
CA MET A 71 8.72 -2.61 4.73
C MET A 71 8.12 -1.27 4.35
N ALA A 72 7.57 -0.52 5.32
CA ALA A 72 6.83 0.71 5.05
C ALA A 72 7.69 1.94 4.75
N TRP A 73 8.94 1.96 5.24
CA TRP A 73 9.79 3.16 5.21
C TRP A 73 11.21 2.88 4.76
N LEU A 74 11.93 1.98 5.44
CA LEU A 74 13.36 1.81 5.24
C LEU A 74 13.70 1.26 3.84
N TRP A 75 13.01 0.20 3.42
CA TRP A 75 13.33 -0.53 2.20
C TRP A 75 12.85 0.16 0.92
N PRO A 76 11.62 0.70 0.84
CA PRO A 76 11.20 1.48 -0.32
C PRO A 76 12.10 2.71 -0.52
N ASP A 77 12.43 3.43 0.56
CA ASP A 77 13.29 4.62 0.52
C ASP A 77 14.72 4.30 0.04
N ALA A 78 15.31 3.19 0.51
CA ALA A 78 16.59 2.69 0.01
C ALA A 78 16.56 2.39 -1.50
N LEU A 79 15.50 1.71 -1.99
CA LEU A 79 15.32 1.45 -3.41
C LEU A 79 15.14 2.74 -4.22
N MET A 80 14.44 3.74 -3.67
CA MET A 80 14.30 5.06 -4.30
C MET A 80 15.64 5.79 -4.42
N ARG A 81 16.48 5.76 -3.37
CA ARG A 81 17.85 6.33 -3.40
C ARG A 81 18.74 5.62 -4.41
N GLY A 82 18.67 4.29 -4.47
CA GLY A 82 19.38 3.47 -5.47
C GLY A 82 18.81 3.57 -6.89
N LYS A 83 17.76 4.37 -7.11
CA LYS A 83 17.03 4.52 -8.39
C LYS A 83 16.45 3.21 -8.93
N HIS A 84 16.18 2.24 -8.06
CA HIS A 84 15.54 0.95 -8.41
C HIS A 84 14.01 1.07 -8.38
N TYR A 85 13.46 2.06 -9.08
CA TYR A 85 12.05 2.44 -8.99
C TYR A 85 11.07 1.29 -9.29
N ASN A 86 11.36 0.44 -10.29
CA ASN A 86 10.54 -0.74 -10.59
C ASN A 86 10.47 -1.74 -9.42
N LEU A 87 11.60 -1.92 -8.70
CA LEU A 87 11.64 -2.76 -7.51
C LEU A 87 10.89 -2.11 -6.35
N ALA A 88 11.03 -0.79 -6.16
CA ALA A 88 10.29 -0.05 -5.14
C ALA A 88 8.77 -0.18 -5.35
N ALA A 89 8.29 0.04 -6.58
CA ALA A 89 6.89 -0.12 -6.94
C ALA A 89 6.38 -1.55 -6.67
N LYS A 90 7.17 -2.58 -7.01
CA LYS A 90 6.81 -3.98 -6.76
C LYS A 90 6.77 -4.30 -5.26
N LEU A 91 7.79 -3.92 -4.51
CA LEU A 91 7.93 -4.20 -3.09
C LEU A 91 6.78 -3.59 -2.28
N THR A 92 6.50 -2.30 -2.51
CA THR A 92 5.40 -1.57 -1.86
C THR A 92 4.03 -2.17 -2.14
N LEU A 93 3.77 -2.68 -3.35
CA LEU A 93 2.51 -3.40 -3.62
C LEU A 93 2.42 -4.71 -2.82
N SER A 94 3.51 -5.48 -2.75
CA SER A 94 3.56 -6.69 -1.92
C SER A 94 3.32 -6.37 -0.44
N ALA A 95 3.89 -5.27 0.05
CA ALA A 95 3.69 -4.80 1.41
C ALA A 95 2.22 -4.46 1.72
N VAL A 96 1.56 -3.68 0.85
CA VAL A 96 0.13 -3.33 0.96
C VAL A 96 -0.75 -4.57 0.95
N GLN A 97 -0.43 -5.55 0.11
CA GLN A 97 -1.14 -6.82 -0.01
C GLN A 97 -0.97 -7.71 1.23
N ARG A 98 0.19 -7.65 1.90
CA ARG A 98 0.53 -8.48 3.05
C ARG A 98 0.04 -7.89 4.37
N TYR A 99 0.08 -6.56 4.51
CA TYR A 99 -0.31 -5.86 5.75
C TYR A 99 -1.48 -4.87 5.55
N PRO A 100 -2.59 -5.27 4.91
CA PRO A 100 -3.70 -4.37 4.63
C PRO A 100 -4.39 -3.85 5.90
N TRP A 101 -4.27 -4.55 7.03
CA TRP A 101 -4.81 -4.14 8.32
C TRP A 101 -4.07 -2.92 8.91
N ASN A 102 -2.82 -2.70 8.52
CA ASN A 102 -2.04 -1.57 9.03
C ASN A 102 -2.17 -0.35 8.09
N THR A 103 -3.13 0.50 8.42
CA THR A 103 -3.45 1.70 7.63
C THR A 103 -2.25 2.64 7.42
N GLY A 104 -1.32 2.73 8.38
CA GLY A 104 -0.12 3.56 8.26
C GLY A 104 0.87 3.01 7.23
N ILE A 105 1.06 1.69 7.20
CA ILE A 105 1.90 1.00 6.21
C ILE A 105 1.30 1.17 4.82
N VAL A 106 0.01 0.88 4.67
CA VAL A 106 -0.72 1.01 3.40
C VAL A 106 -0.53 2.39 2.78
N GLN A 107 -0.65 3.46 3.59
CA GLN A 107 -0.48 4.83 3.10
C GLN A 107 0.94 5.14 2.65
N SER A 108 1.92 4.70 3.43
CA SER A 108 3.34 4.98 3.18
C SER A 108 3.81 4.25 1.93
N ASP A 109 3.46 2.96 1.82
CA ASP A 109 3.82 2.13 0.68
C ASP A 109 3.12 2.56 -0.61
N LEU A 110 1.82 2.88 -0.58
CA LEU A 110 1.16 3.42 -1.77
C LEU A 110 1.76 4.76 -2.20
N ARG A 111 2.19 5.61 -1.27
CA ARG A 111 2.90 6.85 -1.61
C ARG A 111 4.22 6.55 -2.32
N PHE A 112 5.05 5.65 -1.79
CA PHE A 112 6.28 5.24 -2.47
C PHE A 112 6.00 4.61 -3.83
N ARG A 113 4.94 3.80 -3.94
CA ARG A 113 4.50 3.19 -5.21
C ARG A 113 4.18 4.25 -6.26
N VAL A 114 3.40 5.27 -5.90
CA VAL A 114 3.05 6.38 -6.81
C VAL A 114 4.30 7.09 -7.30
N LEU A 115 5.20 7.48 -6.39
CA LEU A 115 6.43 8.18 -6.73
C LEU A 115 7.35 7.32 -7.63
N ALA A 116 7.49 6.04 -7.32
CA ALA A 116 8.27 5.11 -8.09
C ALA A 116 7.71 4.94 -9.51
N LEU A 117 6.39 4.79 -9.66
CA LEU A 117 5.73 4.67 -10.97
C LEU A 117 5.87 5.94 -11.83
N LEU A 118 5.79 7.13 -11.22
CA LEU A 118 6.08 8.38 -11.91
C LEU A 118 7.52 8.43 -12.41
N ALA A 119 8.49 8.00 -11.59
CA ALA A 119 9.91 8.02 -11.94
C ALA A 119 10.27 7.10 -13.12
N VAL A 120 9.47 6.08 -13.42
CA VAL A 120 9.64 5.18 -14.59
C VAL A 120 8.64 5.46 -15.72
N ASN A 121 8.04 6.65 -15.74
CA ASN A 121 7.11 7.09 -16.77
C ASN A 121 5.91 6.14 -16.98
N HIS A 122 5.31 5.66 -15.89
CA HIS A 122 4.05 4.90 -15.89
C HIS A 122 2.89 5.72 -15.28
N PRO A 123 2.52 6.87 -15.88
CA PRO A 123 1.64 7.84 -15.24
C PRO A 123 0.23 7.32 -14.98
N HIS A 124 -0.38 6.53 -15.88
CA HIS A 124 -1.71 5.96 -15.63
C HIS A 124 -1.73 4.96 -14.46
N GLN A 125 -0.68 4.16 -14.29
CA GLN A 125 -0.57 3.26 -13.14
C GLN A 125 -0.33 4.05 -11.85
N ALA A 126 0.46 5.12 -11.92
CA ALA A 126 0.67 6.03 -10.79
C ALA A 126 -0.64 6.74 -10.39
N LEU A 127 -1.46 7.16 -11.36
CA LEU A 127 -2.75 7.77 -11.13
C LEU A 127 -3.74 6.80 -10.46
N ALA A 128 -3.82 5.56 -10.95
CA ALA A 128 -4.63 4.52 -10.31
C ALA A 128 -4.19 4.24 -8.87
N ALA A 129 -2.88 4.13 -8.62
CA ALA A 129 -2.34 3.94 -7.27
C ALA A 129 -2.57 5.16 -6.36
N ALA A 130 -2.49 6.37 -6.90
CA ALA A 130 -2.78 7.61 -6.18
C ALA A 130 -4.27 7.71 -5.80
N HIS A 131 -5.18 7.23 -6.66
CA HIS A 131 -6.60 7.12 -6.33
C HIS A 131 -6.85 6.07 -5.24
N SER A 132 -6.25 4.88 -5.32
CA SER A 132 -6.31 3.90 -4.22
C SER A 132 -5.79 4.50 -2.89
N LEU A 133 -4.69 5.27 -2.94
CA LEU A 133 -4.16 5.99 -1.77
C LEU A 133 -5.16 7.04 -1.26
N PHE A 134 -5.77 7.83 -2.15
CA PHE A 134 -6.78 8.82 -1.80
C PHE A 134 -7.95 8.18 -1.06
N ASN A 135 -8.46 7.04 -1.54
CA ASN A 135 -9.57 6.36 -0.89
C ASN A 135 -9.23 5.89 0.53
N VAL A 136 -8.03 5.34 0.75
CA VAL A 136 -7.65 4.72 2.02
C VAL A 136 -6.90 5.65 2.99
N CYS A 137 -6.42 6.83 2.56
CA CYS A 137 -5.61 7.68 3.41
C CYS A 137 -6.40 8.31 4.56
N THR A 138 -5.75 8.52 5.70
CA THR A 138 -6.35 9.21 6.86
C THR A 138 -6.37 10.70 6.57
N THR A 139 -7.24 11.42 7.27
CA THR A 139 -7.41 12.87 7.07
C THR A 139 -6.11 13.67 7.13
N PRO A 140 -5.18 13.42 8.08
CA PRO A 140 -3.91 14.14 8.11
C PRO A 140 -3.08 14.02 6.81
N GLN A 141 -3.29 12.96 6.03
CA GLN A 141 -2.57 12.70 4.78
C GLN A 141 -3.32 13.15 3.51
N VAL A 142 -4.60 13.54 3.63
CA VAL A 142 -5.45 13.87 2.48
C VAL A 142 -4.84 14.97 1.61
N ARG A 143 -4.35 16.05 2.20
CA ARG A 143 -3.73 17.16 1.45
C ARG A 143 -2.54 16.69 0.61
N GLY A 144 -1.60 15.96 1.22
CA GLY A 144 -0.43 15.44 0.51
C GLY A 144 -0.83 14.45 -0.59
N THR A 145 -1.88 13.66 -0.34
CA THR A 145 -2.42 12.71 -1.32
C THR A 145 -3.07 13.40 -2.51
N LEU A 146 -3.87 14.46 -2.29
CA LEU A 146 -4.47 15.24 -3.37
C LEU A 146 -3.43 15.88 -4.30
N LEU A 147 -2.31 16.36 -3.74
CA LEU A 147 -1.20 16.87 -4.54
C LEU A 147 -0.57 15.77 -5.41
N LEU A 148 -0.43 14.55 -4.89
CA LEU A 148 0.04 13.40 -5.68
C LEU A 148 -0.95 13.02 -6.78
N VAL A 149 -2.26 13.03 -6.49
CA VAL A 149 -3.30 12.81 -7.52
C VAL A 149 -3.16 13.86 -8.63
N ALA A 150 -3.08 15.15 -8.28
CA ALA A 150 -2.92 16.23 -9.25
C ALA A 150 -1.66 16.06 -10.11
N GLN A 151 -0.53 15.69 -9.48
CA GLN A 151 0.72 15.40 -10.19
C GLN A 151 0.57 14.23 -11.17
N CYS A 152 -0.06 13.12 -10.74
CA CYS A 152 -0.32 11.98 -11.60
C CYS A 152 -1.30 12.30 -12.72
N LEU A 153 -2.32 13.11 -12.46
CA LEU A 153 -3.34 13.52 -13.42
C LEU A 153 -2.70 14.35 -14.53
N ASN A 154 -1.86 15.33 -14.17
CA ASN A 154 -1.08 16.12 -15.11
C ASN A 154 -0.14 15.25 -15.96
N ALA A 155 0.51 14.25 -15.34
CA ALA A 155 1.42 13.36 -16.06
C ALA A 155 0.70 12.37 -16.98
N ALA A 156 -0.52 11.95 -16.62
CA ALA A 156 -1.33 11.01 -17.39
C ALA A 156 -2.14 11.68 -18.51
N HIS A 157 -2.42 12.99 -18.38
CA HIS A 157 -3.20 13.77 -19.33
C HIS A 157 -2.51 15.13 -19.58
N PRO A 158 -1.32 15.14 -20.20
CA PRO A 158 -0.53 16.36 -20.38
C PRO A 158 -1.22 17.44 -21.23
N ASP A 159 -2.12 17.03 -22.13
CA ASP A 159 -2.89 17.93 -23.00
C ASP A 159 -4.17 18.48 -22.34
N HIS A 160 -4.45 18.10 -21.09
CA HIS A 160 -5.66 18.45 -20.34
C HIS A 160 -5.37 19.11 -18.98
N PRO A 161 -4.64 20.24 -18.93
CA PRO A 161 -4.32 20.93 -17.68
C PRO A 161 -5.57 21.41 -16.90
N GLU A 162 -6.70 21.59 -17.58
CA GLU A 162 -7.99 21.95 -16.99
C GLU A 162 -8.49 20.92 -15.97
N LEU A 163 -8.15 19.64 -16.13
CA LEU A 163 -8.55 18.59 -15.17
C LEU A 163 -7.94 18.84 -13.78
N VAL A 164 -6.70 19.31 -13.73
CA VAL A 164 -6.04 19.64 -12.46
C VAL A 164 -6.65 20.89 -11.86
N ALA A 165 -6.92 21.92 -12.68
CA ALA A 165 -7.55 23.15 -12.22
C ALA A 165 -8.96 22.89 -11.67
N GLU A 166 -9.74 22.03 -12.34
CA GLU A 166 -11.07 21.63 -11.91
C GLU A 166 -11.01 20.81 -10.61
N LEU A 167 -10.10 19.84 -10.49
CA LEU A 167 -9.88 19.08 -9.25
C LEU A 167 -9.61 20.03 -8.07
N VAL A 168 -8.68 20.97 -8.23
CA VAL A 168 -8.33 21.95 -7.19
C VAL A 168 -9.53 22.83 -6.84
N SER A 169 -10.26 23.32 -7.85
CA SER A 169 -11.46 24.16 -7.66
C SER A 169 -12.56 23.42 -6.89
N GLN A 170 -12.84 22.16 -7.24
CA GLN A 170 -13.83 21.33 -6.57
C GLN A 170 -13.46 21.07 -5.10
N GLU A 171 -12.21 20.72 -4.81
CA GLU A 171 -11.76 20.45 -3.44
C GLU A 171 -11.67 21.72 -2.57
N GLN A 172 -11.33 22.88 -3.15
CA GLN A 172 -11.40 24.16 -2.45
C GLN A 172 -12.84 24.53 -2.07
N LYS A 173 -13.79 24.34 -2.99
CA LYS A 173 -15.22 24.54 -2.71
C LYS A 173 -15.71 23.56 -1.63
N ALA A 174 -15.31 22.29 -1.71
CA ALA A 174 -15.66 21.27 -0.73
C ALA A 174 -15.16 21.60 0.69
N ALA A 175 -14.01 22.27 0.80
CA ALA A 175 -13.42 22.64 2.09
C ALA A 175 -14.19 23.75 2.83
N VAL A 176 -14.98 24.56 2.14
CA VAL A 176 -15.72 25.71 2.72
C VAL A 176 -17.21 25.44 2.92
N LEU A 177 -17.72 24.26 2.57
CA LEU A 177 -19.14 23.97 2.64
C LEU A 177 -19.68 23.99 4.08
N PRO A 178 -20.86 24.60 4.31
CA PRO A 178 -21.56 24.48 5.58
C PRO A 178 -21.87 23.02 5.93
N ARG A 179 -21.91 22.70 7.23
CA ARG A 179 -22.12 21.34 7.78
C ARG A 179 -23.44 20.65 7.37
N GLY A 180 -24.34 21.33 6.65
CA GLY A 180 -25.59 20.74 6.13
C GLY A 180 -25.53 20.28 4.67
N ASN A 181 -24.59 20.82 3.87
CA ASN A 181 -24.62 20.66 2.41
C ASN A 181 -23.53 19.70 1.87
N ALA A 182 -22.72 19.11 2.75
CA ALA A 182 -21.57 18.31 2.33
C ALA A 182 -21.95 16.99 1.64
N ILE A 183 -23.16 16.45 1.85
CA ILE A 183 -23.61 15.19 1.24
C ILE A 183 -23.71 15.32 -0.30
N ALA A 184 -24.04 16.51 -0.80
CA ALA A 184 -24.19 16.77 -2.23
C ALA A 184 -22.86 17.05 -2.96
N ALA A 185 -21.76 17.24 -2.21
CA ALA A 185 -20.47 17.58 -2.79
C ALA A 185 -19.72 16.33 -3.25
N THR A 186 -19.88 15.99 -4.52
CA THR A 186 -19.09 14.97 -5.20
C THR A 186 -17.92 15.60 -5.97
N CYS A 187 -16.85 14.83 -6.17
CA CYS A 187 -15.75 15.17 -7.08
C CYS A 187 -15.76 14.15 -8.23
N PRO A 188 -16.43 14.46 -9.36
CA PRO A 188 -16.51 13.55 -10.50
C PRO A 188 -15.16 13.14 -11.06
N ILE A 189 -14.16 14.02 -11.01
CA ILE A 189 -12.80 13.73 -11.51
C ILE A 189 -12.21 12.54 -10.76
N LEU A 190 -12.26 12.55 -9.42
CA LEU A 190 -11.73 11.47 -8.60
C LEU A 190 -12.53 10.17 -8.81
N LEU A 191 -13.86 10.26 -8.90
CA LEU A 191 -14.71 9.08 -9.15
C LEU A 191 -14.45 8.41 -10.50
N ASN A 192 -14.01 9.18 -11.51
CA ASN A 192 -13.77 8.67 -12.86
C ASN A 192 -12.36 8.11 -13.07
N ILE A 193 -11.44 8.22 -12.08
CA ILE A 193 -10.11 7.63 -12.20
C ILE A 193 -10.21 6.10 -12.05
N PRO A 194 -9.81 5.31 -13.07
CA PRO A 194 -9.92 3.86 -13.01
C PRO A 194 -8.96 3.27 -11.97
N ILE A 195 -9.47 2.33 -11.17
CA ILE A 195 -8.69 1.48 -10.27
C ILE A 195 -8.70 0.07 -10.85
N ASN A 196 -7.55 -0.62 -10.85
CA ASN A 196 -7.51 -2.04 -11.17
C ASN A 196 -7.77 -2.87 -9.90
N PRO A 197 -8.98 -3.45 -9.71
CA PRO A 197 -9.26 -4.23 -8.51
C PRO A 197 -8.48 -5.56 -8.48
N GLY A 198 -8.08 -6.08 -9.64
CA GLY A 198 -7.44 -7.39 -9.81
C GLY A 198 -6.19 -7.56 -8.96
N ILE A 199 -5.42 -6.49 -8.76
CA ILE A 199 -4.18 -6.54 -7.98
C ILE A 199 -4.41 -6.80 -6.49
N TYR A 200 -5.61 -6.60 -5.95
CA TYR A 200 -5.90 -6.80 -4.52
C TYR A 200 -6.78 -8.03 -4.24
N GLN A 201 -7.31 -8.69 -5.28
CA GLN A 201 -8.29 -9.76 -5.11
C GLN A 201 -7.77 -10.95 -4.30
N LYS A 202 -6.50 -11.35 -4.52
CA LYS A 202 -5.88 -12.44 -3.77
C LYS A 202 -5.83 -12.12 -2.28
N SER A 203 -5.27 -10.96 -1.92
CA SER A 203 -5.19 -10.49 -0.54
C SER A 203 -6.56 -10.35 0.11
N LEU A 204 -7.58 -9.89 -0.62
CA LEU A 204 -8.95 -9.81 -0.11
C LEU A 204 -9.49 -11.18 0.27
N LYS A 205 -9.27 -12.21 -0.56
CA LYS A 205 -9.68 -13.59 -0.23
C LYS A 205 -8.96 -14.09 1.01
N GLU A 206 -7.64 -13.91 1.08
CA GLU A 206 -6.79 -14.37 2.19
C GLU A 206 -7.09 -13.67 3.53
N ASN A 207 -7.54 -12.41 3.51
CA ASN A 207 -7.86 -11.64 4.72
C ASN A 207 -9.36 -11.65 5.07
N SER A 208 -10.20 -12.36 4.31
CA SER A 208 -11.67 -12.35 4.51
C SER A 208 -12.18 -13.39 5.51
N THR A 209 -11.31 -14.23 6.06
CA THR A 209 -11.70 -15.44 6.81
C THR A 209 -11.82 -15.25 8.32
N PHE A 210 -11.34 -14.15 8.87
CA PHE A 210 -11.27 -13.98 10.32
C PHE A 210 -12.16 -12.82 10.79
N GLY A 211 -12.82 -13.01 11.93
CA GLY A 211 -13.73 -12.03 12.54
C GLY A 211 -13.05 -11.06 13.51
N ASP A 212 -11.72 -11.06 13.60
CA ASP A 212 -10.98 -10.15 14.45
C ASP A 212 -10.91 -8.72 13.87
N LEU A 213 -10.52 -7.76 14.73
CA LEU A 213 -10.43 -6.35 14.36
C LEU A 213 -9.49 -6.11 13.18
N ASN A 214 -8.33 -6.78 13.15
CA ASN A 214 -7.34 -6.58 12.09
C ASN A 214 -7.90 -7.02 10.73
N SER A 215 -8.63 -8.13 10.71
CA SER A 215 -9.22 -8.69 9.50
C SER A 215 -10.37 -7.83 8.98
N ILE A 216 -11.17 -7.24 9.87
CA ILE A 216 -12.17 -6.23 9.51
C ILE A 216 -11.49 -4.99 8.89
N VAL A 217 -10.42 -4.47 9.51
CA VAL A 217 -9.66 -3.32 8.98
C VAL A 217 -9.00 -3.65 7.64
N ALA A 218 -8.39 -4.83 7.51
CA ALA A 218 -7.77 -5.31 6.28
C ALA A 218 -8.78 -5.33 5.14
N ARG A 219 -9.93 -5.98 5.36
CA ARG A 219 -11.02 -6.05 4.39
C ARG A 219 -11.51 -4.66 4.01
N PHE A 220 -11.74 -3.79 4.99
CA PHE A 220 -12.16 -2.40 4.76
C PHE A 220 -11.16 -1.65 3.85
N ASN A 221 -9.87 -1.69 4.20
CA ASN A 221 -8.82 -1.02 3.43
C ASN A 221 -8.71 -1.56 2.00
N LEU A 222 -8.72 -2.90 1.83
CA LEU A 222 -8.66 -3.53 0.50
C LEU A 222 -9.85 -3.12 -0.37
N LEU A 223 -11.06 -3.14 0.18
CA LEU A 223 -12.27 -2.74 -0.57
C LEU A 223 -12.22 -1.27 -1.01
N LEU A 224 -11.74 -0.36 -0.15
CA LEU A 224 -11.54 1.04 -0.52
C LEU A 224 -10.47 1.20 -1.63
N MET A 225 -9.34 0.51 -1.50
CA MET A 225 -8.27 0.55 -2.51
C MET A 225 -8.69 -0.05 -3.86
N MET A 226 -9.67 -0.96 -3.87
CA MET A 226 -10.27 -1.56 -5.07
C MET A 226 -11.39 -0.72 -5.68
N GLY A 227 -11.80 0.40 -5.05
CA GLY A 227 -12.98 1.17 -5.48
C GLY A 227 -14.32 0.48 -5.19
N LYS A 228 -14.34 -0.61 -4.41
CA LYS A 228 -15.54 -1.37 -4.03
C LYS A 228 -16.24 -0.73 -2.82
N VAL A 229 -16.59 0.54 -2.94
CA VAL A 229 -17.04 1.37 -1.80
C VAL A 229 -18.35 0.87 -1.19
N ALA A 230 -19.27 0.37 -2.02
CA ALA A 230 -20.52 -0.21 -1.52
C ALA A 230 -20.26 -1.45 -0.64
N GLU A 231 -19.36 -2.35 -1.06
CA GLU A 231 -18.98 -3.54 -0.27
C GLU A 231 -18.27 -3.16 1.03
N ALA A 232 -17.48 -2.07 1.03
CA ALA A 232 -16.76 -1.59 2.22
C ALA A 232 -17.68 -1.14 3.36
N GLN A 233 -18.94 -0.80 3.07
CA GLN A 233 -19.91 -0.36 4.06
C GLN A 233 -20.17 -1.43 5.14
N HIS A 234 -20.15 -2.71 4.79
CA HIS A 234 -20.33 -3.79 5.77
C HIS A 234 -19.21 -3.79 6.81
N SER A 235 -17.95 -3.72 6.36
CA SER A 235 -16.80 -3.66 7.27
C SER A 235 -16.78 -2.37 8.09
N LEU A 236 -17.24 -1.25 7.52
CA LEU A 236 -17.43 -0.01 8.29
C LEU A 236 -18.40 -0.20 9.46
N SER A 237 -19.57 -0.80 9.21
CA SER A 237 -20.55 -1.07 10.28
C SER A 237 -19.96 -1.94 11.38
N GLN A 238 -19.18 -2.96 11.02
CA GLN A 238 -18.48 -3.82 11.99
C GLN A 238 -17.46 -3.02 12.82
N LEU A 239 -16.65 -2.15 12.19
CA LEU A 239 -15.68 -1.29 12.90
C LEU A 239 -16.37 -0.32 13.87
N GLN A 240 -17.55 0.18 13.53
CA GLN A 240 -18.32 1.09 14.39
C GLN A 240 -18.94 0.37 15.59
N GLN A 241 -19.25 -0.92 15.46
CA GLN A 241 -19.79 -1.76 16.53
C GLN A 241 -18.71 -2.37 17.42
N PHE A 242 -17.45 -2.42 16.97
CA PHE A 242 -16.36 -3.01 17.73
C PHE A 242 -16.04 -2.17 18.98
N GLY A 243 -16.32 -2.71 20.17
CA GLY A 243 -16.10 -2.05 21.45
C GLY A 243 -14.66 -1.57 21.61
N GLY A 244 -14.47 -0.31 22.02
CA GLY A 244 -13.15 0.32 22.17
C GLY A 244 -12.54 0.90 20.87
N ALA A 245 -13.12 0.61 19.70
CA ALA A 245 -12.61 1.11 18.41
C ALA A 245 -13.33 2.37 17.89
N ARG A 246 -14.05 3.11 18.74
CA ARG A 246 -14.90 4.25 18.32
C ARG A 246 -14.16 5.27 17.44
N ARG A 247 -12.92 5.62 17.79
CA ARG A 247 -12.09 6.55 16.99
C ARG A 247 -11.73 5.96 15.63
N MET A 248 -11.40 4.68 15.58
CA MET A 248 -11.10 3.96 14.34
C MET A 248 -12.34 3.89 13.44
N GLY A 249 -13.52 3.62 14.00
CA GLY A 249 -14.78 3.63 13.25
C GLY A 249 -15.13 5.01 12.66
N GLN A 250 -14.76 6.10 13.33
CA GLN A 250 -14.95 7.47 12.82
C GLN A 250 -13.98 7.81 11.69
N ASP A 251 -12.70 7.48 11.83
CA ASP A 251 -11.72 7.63 10.75
C ASP A 251 -12.11 6.76 9.54
N ALA A 252 -12.55 5.52 9.77
CA ALA A 252 -13.08 4.65 8.72
C ALA A 252 -14.30 5.28 8.04
N ALA A 253 -15.24 5.87 8.78
CA ALA A 253 -16.39 6.56 8.20
C ALA A 253 -15.96 7.74 7.31
N ALA A 254 -15.01 8.54 7.78
CA ALA A 254 -14.47 9.67 7.02
C ALA A 254 -13.79 9.21 5.72
N ARG A 255 -13.09 8.07 5.73
CA ARG A 255 -12.47 7.46 4.55
C ARG A 255 -13.50 6.86 3.59
N TRP A 256 -14.49 6.17 4.11
CA TRP A 256 -15.58 5.61 3.29
C TRP A 256 -16.34 6.70 2.54
N TRP A 257 -16.72 7.79 3.22
CA TRP A 257 -17.42 8.90 2.57
C TRP A 257 -16.58 9.57 1.50
N LYS A 258 -15.29 9.78 1.76
CA LYS A 258 -14.36 10.30 0.77
C LYS A 258 -14.28 9.41 -0.48
N ALA A 259 -14.13 8.10 -0.30
CA ALA A 259 -14.10 7.17 -1.42
C ALA A 259 -15.46 7.13 -2.17
N LYS A 260 -16.58 7.30 -1.44
CA LYS A 260 -17.94 7.27 -2.01
C LYS A 260 -18.25 8.48 -2.86
N THR A 261 -17.85 9.67 -2.42
CA THR A 261 -18.18 10.93 -3.11
C THR A 261 -17.06 11.42 -4.01
N GLY A 262 -15.86 10.85 -3.86
CA GLY A 262 -14.64 11.38 -4.45
C GLY A 262 -14.13 12.66 -3.79
N GLY A 263 -14.84 13.26 -2.83
CA GLY A 263 -14.50 14.58 -2.28
C GLY A 263 -14.31 14.60 -0.76
N ILE A 264 -13.68 15.65 -0.24
CA ILE A 264 -13.32 15.73 1.20
C ILE A 264 -14.41 16.35 2.09
N ALA A 265 -15.48 16.94 1.53
CA ALA A 265 -16.48 17.69 2.30
C ALA A 265 -17.11 16.87 3.44
N MET A 266 -17.67 15.69 3.14
CA MET A 266 -18.26 14.81 4.16
C MET A 266 -17.22 14.27 5.14
N SER A 267 -16.02 13.98 4.65
CA SER A 267 -14.90 13.54 5.49
C SER A 267 -14.59 14.59 6.56
N ASN A 268 -14.47 15.86 6.17
CA ASN A 268 -14.23 16.98 7.07
C ASN A 268 -15.37 17.19 8.06
N GLN A 269 -16.63 17.05 7.62
CA GLN A 269 -17.79 17.16 8.50
C GLN A 269 -17.76 16.10 9.62
N ILE A 270 -17.48 14.84 9.29
CA ILE A 270 -17.42 13.75 10.28
C ILE A 270 -16.35 14.02 11.33
N ILE A 271 -15.21 14.56 10.91
CA ILE A 271 -14.09 14.87 11.81
C ILE A 271 -14.41 16.08 12.68
N ALA A 272 -15.07 17.10 12.13
CA ALA A 272 -15.53 18.24 12.90
C ALA A 272 -16.56 17.81 13.96
N GLN A 273 -17.48 16.89 13.62
CA GLN A 273 -18.43 16.30 14.58
C GLN A 273 -17.70 15.50 15.67
N GLN A 274 -16.67 14.74 15.30
CA GLN A 274 -15.83 14.02 16.26
C GLN A 274 -15.11 14.98 17.22
N GLN A 275 -14.50 16.05 16.72
CA GLN A 275 -13.81 17.05 17.55
C GLN A 275 -14.79 17.77 18.49
N ALA A 276 -16.00 18.07 18.02
CA ALA A 276 -17.04 18.66 18.87
C ALA A 276 -17.48 17.70 19.99
N ALA A 277 -17.56 16.39 19.72
CA ALA A 277 -18.01 15.39 20.69
C ALA A 277 -16.96 15.02 21.75
N PHE A 278 -15.66 15.11 21.44
CA PHE A 278 -14.59 14.64 22.34
C PHE A 278 -13.58 15.71 22.76
N GLY A 279 -13.77 16.95 22.30
CA GLY A 279 -12.78 18.01 22.46
C GLY A 279 -11.58 17.87 21.52
N PRO A 280 -10.70 18.89 21.47
CA PRO A 280 -9.47 18.84 20.72
C PRO A 280 -8.58 17.71 21.25
N GLN A 281 -8.04 16.89 20.36
CA GLN A 281 -7.09 15.87 20.80
C GLN A 281 -5.84 16.54 21.37
N PRO A 282 -5.30 16.03 22.50
CA PRO A 282 -3.98 16.45 22.93
C PRO A 282 -3.03 16.20 21.78
N ARG A 283 -2.32 17.24 21.34
CA ARG A 283 -1.24 17.09 20.35
C ARG A 283 -0.23 16.15 21.00
N THR A 284 -0.22 14.89 20.58
CA THR A 284 0.87 13.98 20.96
C THR A 284 2.14 14.68 20.51
N ALA A 285 3.03 14.95 21.46
CA ALA A 285 4.31 15.59 21.17
C ALA A 285 4.93 14.75 20.05
N ARG A 286 5.00 15.30 18.84
CA ARG A 286 5.63 14.61 17.72
C ARG A 286 7.04 14.34 18.19
N HIS A 287 7.36 13.08 18.48
CA HIS A 287 8.73 12.65 18.63
C HIS A 287 9.41 13.02 17.31
N ARG A 288 10.12 14.14 17.32
CA ARG A 288 11.07 14.47 16.26
C ARG A 288 12.11 13.38 16.37
N HIS A 289 11.98 12.34 15.57
CA HIS A 289 13.10 11.46 15.28
C HIS A 289 14.17 12.38 14.67
N LYS A 290 15.20 12.66 15.48
CA LYS A 290 16.44 13.26 15.03
C LYS A 290 17.19 12.25 14.17
#